data_AF-A0A7J7H454-F1
#
_entry.id   AF-A0A7J7H454-F1
#
_cell.length_a   1.000
_cell.length_b   1.000
_cell.length_c   1.000
_cell.angle_alpha   90.00
_cell.angle_beta   90.00
_cell.angle_gamma   90.00
#
_symmetry.space_group_name_H-M   'P 1'
#
loop_
_entity.id
_entity.type
_entity.pdbx_description
1 polymer ?
#
loop_
_entity_poly.entity_id
_entity_poly.type
_entity_poly.pdbx_seq_one_letter_code
_entity_poly.pdbx_strand_id
1 'polypeptide(L)' 'MKYFEDEVHNGNWDEVGKYLSGFTKVNDNRYSMKIFFAIRKQKYLEERKRREQRQI' A
#
# COMPACT_ATOMS: atom_id res chain seq x y z
N MET A 1 -11.85 1.92 -10.97
CA MET A 1 -11.13 1.36 -9.80
C MET A 1 -10.46 0.02 -10.06
N LYS A 2 -10.87 -0.76 -11.07
CA LYS A 2 -10.23 -2.06 -11.40
C LYS A 2 -8.70 -2.02 -11.47
N TYR A 3 -8.11 -1.02 -12.14
CA TYR A 3 -6.66 -0.83 -12.18
C TYR A 3 -6.02 -0.75 -10.78
N PHE A 4 -6.59 0.07 -9.88
CA PHE A 4 -6.07 0.20 -8.52
C PHE A 4 -6.18 -1.11 -7.73
N GLU A 5 -7.29 -1.84 -7.89
CA GLU A 5 -7.48 -3.15 -7.28
C GLU A 5 -6.46 -4.17 -7.80
N ASP A 6 -6.21 -4.19 -9.11
CA ASP A 6 -5.22 -5.06 -9.75
C ASP A 6 -3.80 -4.75 -9.23
N GLU A 7 -3.41 -3.47 -9.14
CA GLU A 7 -2.11 -3.05 -8.61
C GLU A 7 -1.92 -3.41 -7.12
N VAL A 8 -2.98 -3.27 -6.31
CA VAL A 8 -2.99 -3.70 -4.90
C VAL A 8 -2.86 -5.21 -4.80
N HIS A 9 -3.57 -5.97 -5.63
CA HIS A 9 -3.53 -7.43 -5.61
C HIS A 9 -2.16 -7.97 -6.05
N ASN A 10 -1.52 -7.32 -7.01
CA ASN A 10 -0.17 -7.65 -7.47
C ASN A 10 0.94 -7.26 -6.47
N GLY A 11 0.60 -6.45 -5.44
CA GLY A 11 1.57 -5.97 -4.46
C GLY A 11 2.50 -4.87 -5.01
N ASN A 12 2.07 -4.14 -6.05
CA ASN A 12 2.81 -3.04 -6.66
C ASN A 12 2.66 -1.75 -5.84
N TRP A 13 3.15 -1.79 -4.59
CA TRP A 13 2.92 -0.76 -3.59
C TRP A 13 3.40 0.64 -3.97
N ASP A 14 4.42 0.74 -4.82
CA ASP A 14 4.95 2.03 -5.27
C ASP A 14 4.00 2.70 -6.28
N GLU A 15 3.39 1.93 -7.18
CA GLU A 15 2.39 2.42 -8.15
C GLU A 15 1.06 2.74 -7.44
N VAL A 16 0.63 1.90 -6.49
CA VAL A 16 -0.52 2.17 -5.62
C VAL A 16 -0.37 3.52 -4.89
N GLY A 17 0.83 3.79 -4.36
CA GLY A 17 1.15 5.05 -3.68
C GLY A 17 1.13 6.26 -4.62
N LYS A 18 1.69 6.12 -5.83
CA LYS A 18 1.71 7.15 -6.87
C LYS A 18 0.30 7.45 -7.41
N TYR A 19 -0.52 6.43 -7.60
CA TYR A 19 -1.90 6.58 -8.04
C TYR A 19 -2.72 7.35 -7.00
N LEU A 20 -2.62 6.98 -5.71
CA LEU A 20 -3.34 7.67 -4.63
C LEU A 20 -2.92 9.13 -4.43
N SER A 21 -1.64 9.44 -4.61
CA SER A 21 -1.15 10.82 -4.45
C SER A 21 -1.73 11.79 -5.49
N GLY A 22 -2.24 11.29 -6.62
CA GLY A 22 -2.99 12.08 -7.60
C GLY A 22 -4.37 12.53 -7.13
N PHE A 23 -4.95 11.87 -6.12
CA PHE A 23 -6.28 12.19 -5.58
C PHE A 23 -6.20 12.88 -4.22
N THR A 24 -5.26 12.47 -3.37
CA THR A 24 -5.13 12.99 -2.02
C THR A 24 -3.74 12.79 -1.43
N LYS A 25 -3.34 13.69 -0.55
CA LYS A 25 -2.16 13.58 0.30
C LYS A 25 -2.50 12.89 1.62
N VAL A 26 -1.46 12.39 2.29
CA VAL A 26 -1.57 11.66 3.56
C VAL A 26 -2.35 12.44 4.63
N ASN A 27 -2.22 13.77 4.64
CA ASN A 27 -2.75 14.65 5.67
C ASN A 27 -3.97 15.48 5.25
N ASP A 28 -4.55 15.24 4.06
CA ASP A 28 -5.69 16.05 3.60
C ASP A 28 -6.93 15.85 4.48
N ASN A 29 -7.16 14.62 4.97
CA ASN A 29 -8.23 14.31 5.91
C ASN A 29 -8.00 12.96 6.61
N ARG A 30 -8.89 12.63 7.57
CA ARG A 30 -8.82 11.39 8.35
C ARG A 30 -8.94 10.12 7.51
N TYR A 31 -9.66 10.15 6.39
CA TYR A 31 -9.80 9.00 5.48
C TYR A 31 -8.52 8.78 4.68
N SER A 32 -7.91 9.85 4.15
CA SER A 32 -6.62 9.77 3.46
C SER A 32 -5.55 9.16 4.36
N MET A 33 -5.44 9.66 5.59
CA MET A 33 -4.52 9.11 6.59
C MET A 33 -4.76 7.61 6.83
N LYS A 34 -6.03 7.19 6.96
CA LYS A 34 -6.41 5.79 7.17
C LYS A 34 -6.02 4.90 5.98
N ILE A 35 -6.26 5.34 4.75
CA ILE A 35 -5.94 4.57 3.53
C ILE A 35 -4.42 4.40 3.38
N PHE A 36 -3.66 5.49 3.48
CA PHE A 36 -2.19 5.43 3.40
C PHE A 36 -1.60 4.56 4.52
N PHE A 37 -2.15 4.64 5.73
CA PHE A 37 -1.73 3.78 6.84
C PHE A 37 -1.98 2.30 6.55
N ALA A 38 -3.16 1.94 6.05
CA ALA A 38 -3.51 0.55 5.73
C ALA A 38 -2.56 -0.06 4.69
N ILE A 39 -2.24 0.69 3.63
CA ILE A 39 -1.34 0.28 2.55
C ILE A 39 0.09 0.06 3.06
N ARG A 40 0.64 1.04 3.80
CA ARG A 40 1.99 0.93 4.37
C ARG A 40 2.11 -0.22 5.36
N LYS A 41 1.06 -0.47 6.16
CA LYS A 41 0.99 -1.60 7.08
C LYS A 41 1.04 -2.93 6.32
N GLN A 42 0.30 -3.06 5.22
CA GLN A 42 0.29 -4.28 4.41
C GLN A 42 1.66 -4.54 3.76
N LYS A 43 2.27 -3.52 3.12
CA LYS A 43 3.63 -3.61 2.57
C LYS A 43 4.64 -4.09 3.62
N TYR A 44 4.61 -3.51 4.81
CA TYR A 44 5.51 -3.91 5.91
C TYR A 44 5.30 -5.37 6.34
N LEU A 45 4.05 -5.82 6.48
CA LEU A 45 3.75 -7.20 6.88
C LEU A 45 4.20 -8.21 5.81
N GLU A 46 4.07 -7.88 4.53
CA GLU A 46 4.54 -8.73 3.42
C GLU A 46 6.07 -8.80 3.38
N GLU A 47 6.75 -7.68 3.53
CA GLU A 47 8.22 -7.65 3.63
C GLU A 47 8.71 -8.45 4.84
N ARG A 48 8.03 -8.33 6.00
CA ARG A 48 8.35 -9.10 7.19
C ARG A 48 8.16 -10.61 6.96
N LYS A 49 7.03 -11.03 6.39
CA LYS A 49 6.77 -12.44 6.03
C LYS A 49 7.82 -12.99 5.06
N ARG A 50 8.20 -12.22 4.04
CA ARG A 50 9.26 -12.62 3.09
C ARG A 50 10.62 -12.79 3.77
N ARG A 51 10.94 -11.95 4.77
CA ARG A 51 12.18 -12.09 5.55
C ARG A 51 12.17 -13.32 6.44
N GLU A 52 11.04 -13.65 7.06
CA GLU A 52 10.86 -14.86 7.86
C GLU A 52 10.99 -16.11 6.97
N GLN A 53 10.37 -16.13 5.79
CA GLN A 53 10.47 -17.26 4.84
C GLN A 53 11.87 -17.48 4.26
N ARG A 54 12.68 -16.43 4.12
CA ARG A 54 14.06 -16.53 3.62
C ARG A 54 15.06 -17.06 4.63
N GLN A 55 14.68 -17.19 5.90
CA GLN A 55 15.55 -17.67 6.98
C GLN A 55 15.33 -19.16 7.31
N ILE A 56 14.53 -19.86 6.51
CA ILE A 56 14.25 -21.30 6.56
C ILE A 56 14.86 -21.93 5.31
#